data_AF-A0ABC9CA29-F1
#
_entry.id   AF-A0ABC9CA29-F1
#
_cell.length_a   1.000
_cell.length_b   1.000
_cell.length_c   1.000
_cell.angle_alpha   90.00
_cell.angle_beta   90.00
_cell.angle_gamma   90.00
#
_symmetry.space_group_name_H-M   'P 1'
#
loop_
_entity.id
_entity.type
_entity.pdbx_description
1 polymer ?
#
loop_
_entity_poly.entity_id
_entity_poly.type
_entity_poly.pdbx_seq_one_letter_code
_entity_poly.pdbx_strand_id
1 'polypeptide(L)'
;MPPAQSAKRASAESPSGDRLSALPEGLLHAVLSFLPAPQAVQTSVLSRRWRHLWRTSPSVSIDMREFGITMATAGNILKQRWRRFEDFATSLLLFRSCDVSVSLDKFLLYTTCHCPRVVDRWVRRGIMYCPQVIEVLIPGPQAAAFPFPHLGASSCQLKRLNLLGVCLDRRFGEQIRSQCPVLEELELRKCRHSFEEITSSSLKRLTIDTLSNETGNHFAIRAPSVVYLQMTVSSICYSNGISIHVRDSLVKAFIHLRCKGGTFSLDKQRSLLVDLCNVPTLELWGFQTKAMLVEESDKFPVFRNMQTMSLAECFLDKCHLYAKLEALGSFLQNAPCLKKLTLQCCMFRTHSIMKGQILRKSISLPHHHDRTFQCPMLKSIEVVYQADHDNQLTELLWGIGRIVPNVSITLTYRLLD
;
A
#
# COMPACT_ATOMS: atom_id res chain seq x y z
N MET A 1 -37.89 -65.75 51.02
CA MET A 1 -37.65 -64.71 50.00
C MET A 1 -36.51 -63.81 50.46
N PRO A 2 -35.40 -63.74 49.72
CA PRO A 2 -34.56 -62.56 49.64
C PRO A 2 -34.69 -61.86 48.27
N PRO A 3 -34.38 -60.56 48.15
CA PRO A 3 -34.85 -59.72 47.07
C PRO A 3 -33.92 -59.68 45.84
N ALA A 4 -34.53 -59.17 44.76
CA ALA A 4 -34.11 -59.21 43.37
C ALA A 4 -32.76 -58.53 43.05
N GLN A 5 -32.04 -59.14 42.09
CA GLN A 5 -30.94 -58.53 41.35
C GLN A 5 -31.47 -57.35 40.51
N SER A 6 -31.00 -56.14 40.80
CA SER A 6 -31.17 -55.00 39.89
C SER A 6 -30.01 -54.99 38.91
N ALA A 7 -30.33 -55.25 37.64
CA ALA A 7 -29.40 -55.23 36.53
C ALA A 7 -28.75 -53.85 36.38
N LYS A 8 -27.41 -53.84 36.35
CA LYS A 8 -26.58 -52.72 35.93
C LYS A 8 -27.03 -52.29 34.53
N ARG A 9 -27.77 -51.18 34.45
CA ARG A 9 -28.06 -50.54 33.17
C ARG A 9 -26.76 -49.92 32.68
N ALA A 10 -26.01 -50.68 31.89
CA ALA A 10 -24.94 -50.13 31.08
C ALA A 10 -25.55 -49.03 30.21
N SER A 11 -25.28 -47.77 30.54
CA SER A 11 -25.53 -46.69 29.60
C SER A 11 -24.62 -46.98 28.42
N ALA A 12 -25.23 -47.31 27.28
CA ALA A 12 -24.53 -47.31 26.01
C ALA A 12 -23.92 -45.92 25.83
N GLU A 13 -22.62 -45.81 26.07
CA GLU A 13 -21.84 -44.66 25.64
C GLU A 13 -21.89 -44.65 24.11
N SER A 14 -22.68 -43.73 23.56
CA SER A 14 -22.57 -43.38 22.16
C SER A 14 -21.13 -42.90 21.90
N PRO A 15 -20.40 -43.41 20.90
CA PRO A 15 -19.09 -42.90 20.51
C PRO A 15 -19.26 -41.62 19.66
N SER A 16 -20.18 -40.74 20.05
CA SER A 16 -20.22 -39.36 19.60
C SER A 16 -19.27 -38.53 20.47
N GLY A 17 -18.04 -39.02 20.64
CA GLY A 17 -16.97 -38.27 21.29
C GLY A 17 -16.76 -36.98 20.51
N ASP A 18 -16.56 -35.87 21.23
CA ASP A 18 -16.28 -34.56 20.65
C ASP A 18 -15.00 -34.64 19.80
N ARG A 19 -15.16 -34.91 18.50
CA ARG A 19 -14.07 -35.12 17.53
C ARG A 19 -13.23 -33.86 17.36
N LEU A 20 -13.83 -32.69 17.56
CA LEU A 20 -13.12 -31.40 17.56
C LEU A 20 -12.19 -31.32 18.77
N SER A 21 -12.67 -31.66 19.97
CA SER A 21 -11.82 -31.74 21.16
C SER A 21 -10.82 -32.90 21.15
N ALA A 22 -10.88 -33.84 20.20
CA ALA A 22 -9.87 -34.88 20.04
C ALA A 22 -8.65 -34.43 19.21
N LEU A 23 -8.74 -33.30 18.49
CA LEU A 23 -7.65 -32.79 17.66
C LEU A 23 -6.42 -32.36 18.50
N PRO A 24 -5.20 -32.46 17.95
CA PRO A 24 -4.00 -31.87 18.57
C PRO A 24 -4.14 -30.36 18.79
N GLU A 25 -3.51 -29.83 19.84
CA GLU A 25 -3.61 -28.40 20.21
C GLU A 25 -3.17 -27.46 19.08
N GLY A 26 -2.14 -27.84 18.32
CA GLY A 26 -1.69 -27.07 17.16
C GLY A 26 -2.77 -26.90 16.08
N LEU A 27 -3.60 -27.92 15.84
CA LEU A 27 -4.72 -27.80 14.89
C LEU A 27 -5.85 -26.94 15.44
N LEU A 28 -6.11 -27.00 16.75
CA LEU A 28 -7.09 -26.13 17.40
C LEU A 28 -6.66 -24.66 17.32
N HIS A 29 -5.37 -24.37 17.58
CA HIS A 29 -4.80 -23.04 17.43
C HIS A 29 -4.80 -22.58 15.97
N ALA A 30 -4.55 -23.48 15.01
CA ALA A 30 -4.69 -23.16 13.59
C ALA A 30 -6.13 -22.77 13.23
N VAL A 31 -7.13 -23.54 13.67
CA VAL A 31 -8.55 -23.18 13.49
C VAL A 31 -8.86 -21.81 14.10
N LEU A 32 -8.45 -21.56 15.35
CA LEU A 32 -8.68 -20.28 16.02
C LEU A 32 -7.96 -19.11 15.33
N SER A 33 -6.82 -19.35 14.67
CA SER A 33 -6.07 -18.31 13.98
C SER A 33 -6.82 -17.70 12.79
N PHE A 34 -7.77 -18.44 12.22
CA PHE A 34 -8.64 -17.97 11.13
C PHE A 34 -9.89 -17.22 11.63
N LEU A 35 -10.20 -17.27 12.93
CA LEU A 35 -11.41 -16.68 13.49
C LEU A 35 -11.19 -15.24 13.98
N PRO A 36 -12.14 -14.33 13.74
CA PRO A 36 -12.24 -13.08 14.49
C PRO A 36 -12.29 -13.34 16.00
N ALA A 37 -11.69 -12.45 16.80
CA ALA A 37 -11.57 -12.67 18.24
C ALA A 37 -12.90 -12.96 18.95
N PRO A 38 -14.04 -12.30 18.64
CA PRO A 38 -15.33 -12.63 19.25
C PRO A 38 -15.74 -14.09 19.03
N GLN A 39 -15.54 -14.59 17.81
CA GLN A 39 -15.88 -15.96 17.43
C GLN A 39 -14.92 -16.96 18.09
N ALA A 40 -13.63 -16.63 18.14
CA ALA A 40 -12.64 -17.43 18.87
C ALA A 40 -13.01 -17.57 20.35
N VAL A 41 -13.44 -16.50 21.02
CA VAL A 41 -13.91 -16.55 22.42
C VAL A 41 -15.20 -17.36 22.54
N GLN A 42 -16.13 -17.26 21.58
CA GLN A 42 -17.37 -18.05 21.58
C GLN A 42 -17.13 -19.56 21.54
N THR A 43 -16.03 -20.03 20.92
CA THR A 43 -15.68 -21.46 20.94
C THR A 43 -15.50 -22.03 22.36
N SER A 44 -15.30 -21.17 23.36
CA SER A 44 -15.16 -21.57 24.77
C SER A 44 -16.36 -22.35 25.34
N VAL A 45 -17.53 -22.28 24.69
CA VAL A 45 -18.74 -23.02 25.09
C VAL A 45 -18.81 -24.43 24.49
N LEU A 46 -17.96 -24.77 23.51
CA LEU A 46 -18.01 -26.06 22.81
C LEU A 46 -17.66 -27.22 23.74
N SER A 47 -16.60 -27.08 24.55
CA SER A 47 -16.20 -28.09 25.52
C SER A 47 -15.26 -27.52 26.59
N ARG A 48 -14.95 -28.32 27.62
CA ARG A 48 -13.96 -27.97 28.65
C ARG A 48 -12.59 -27.65 28.04
N ARG A 49 -12.20 -28.32 26.95
CA ARG A 49 -10.92 -28.11 26.28
C ARG A 49 -10.85 -26.74 25.62
N TRP A 50 -11.94 -26.28 24.99
CA TRP A 50 -11.98 -25.00 24.28
C TRP A 50 -12.10 -23.78 25.19
N ARG A 51 -12.48 -23.97 26.45
CA ARG A 51 -12.76 -22.90 27.42
C ARG A 51 -11.68 -21.82 27.50
N HIS A 52 -10.41 -22.23 27.37
CA HIS A 52 -9.25 -21.35 27.53
C HIS A 52 -8.37 -21.22 26.28
N LEU A 53 -8.64 -21.95 25.19
CA LEU A 53 -7.78 -21.96 23.99
C LEU A 53 -7.64 -20.58 23.33
N TRP A 54 -8.69 -19.76 23.38
CA TRP A 54 -8.62 -18.41 22.83
C TRP A 54 -7.54 -17.54 23.52
N ARG A 55 -7.18 -17.83 24.78
CA ARG A 55 -6.16 -17.08 25.54
C ARG A 55 -4.75 -17.32 25.01
N THR A 56 -4.51 -18.48 24.40
CA THR A 56 -3.25 -18.91 23.80
C THR A 56 -3.28 -18.91 22.27
N SER A 57 -4.39 -18.49 21.65
CA SER A 57 -4.52 -18.39 20.19
C SER A 57 -3.36 -17.59 19.58
N PRO A 58 -2.67 -18.09 18.55
CA PRO A 58 -1.52 -17.40 17.97
C PRO A 58 -1.90 -16.15 17.18
N SER A 59 -3.18 -15.94 16.87
CA SER A 59 -3.64 -14.72 16.19
C SER A 59 -4.76 -14.05 16.96
N VAL A 60 -4.73 -12.72 16.98
CA VAL A 60 -5.74 -11.85 17.59
C VAL A 60 -6.22 -10.85 16.55
N SER A 61 -7.49 -10.96 16.18
CA SER A 61 -8.14 -10.06 15.24
C SER A 61 -9.31 -9.34 15.93
N ILE A 62 -9.10 -8.05 16.23
CA ILE A 62 -10.07 -7.18 16.88
C ILE A 62 -10.60 -6.21 15.83
N ASP A 63 -11.86 -6.38 15.45
CA ASP A 63 -12.51 -5.56 14.43
C ASP A 63 -13.82 -4.98 14.97
N MET A 64 -13.92 -3.66 14.99
CA MET A 64 -15.12 -2.95 15.44
C MET A 64 -16.37 -3.29 14.59
N ARG A 65 -16.19 -3.75 13.34
CA ARG A 65 -17.30 -4.13 12.44
C ARG A 65 -18.06 -5.33 12.97
N GLU A 66 -17.40 -6.23 13.70
CA GLU A 66 -18.05 -7.36 14.41
C GLU A 66 -19.04 -6.89 15.49
N PHE A 67 -18.93 -5.64 15.92
CA PHE A 67 -19.82 -5.00 16.90
C PHE A 67 -20.84 -4.07 16.21
N GLY A 68 -20.94 -4.15 14.88
CA GLY A 68 -21.82 -3.31 14.08
C GLY A 68 -21.39 -1.84 14.02
N ILE A 69 -20.11 -1.53 14.27
CA ILE A 69 -19.60 -0.16 14.20
C ILE A 69 -19.07 0.10 12.79
N THR A 70 -19.61 1.13 12.15
CA THR A 70 -19.19 1.63 10.84
C THR A 70 -18.91 3.12 10.90
N MET A 71 -18.29 3.69 9.86
CA MET A 71 -18.07 5.14 9.77
C MET A 71 -19.36 5.96 9.76
N ALA A 72 -20.50 5.35 9.41
CA ALA A 72 -21.81 5.98 9.43
C ALA A 72 -22.51 5.88 10.79
N THR A 73 -21.98 5.08 11.73
CA THR A 73 -22.59 4.89 13.05
C THR A 73 -22.35 6.13 13.91
N ALA A 74 -23.41 6.76 14.41
CA ALA A 74 -23.33 7.99 15.19
C ALA A 74 -24.25 7.99 16.41
N GLY A 75 -24.14 9.02 17.25
CA GLY A 75 -25.03 9.27 18.38
C GLY A 75 -25.01 8.19 19.45
N ASN A 76 -26.16 7.93 20.07
CA ASN A 76 -26.29 6.98 21.17
C ASN A 76 -26.01 5.54 20.75
N ILE A 77 -26.30 5.18 19.49
CA ILE A 77 -26.03 3.86 18.93
C ILE A 77 -24.51 3.60 18.92
N LEU A 78 -23.72 4.58 18.47
CA LEU A 78 -22.26 4.49 18.52
C LEU A 78 -21.77 4.29 19.95
N LYS A 79 -22.25 5.11 20.91
CA LYS A 79 -21.85 4.99 22.32
C LYS A 79 -22.13 3.60 22.90
N GLN A 80 -23.31 3.03 22.62
CA GLN A 80 -23.68 1.70 23.11
C GLN A 80 -22.84 0.58 22.48
N ARG A 81 -22.69 0.59 21.15
CA ARG A 81 -21.87 -0.41 20.43
C ARG A 81 -20.40 -0.30 20.80
N TRP A 82 -19.89 0.91 20.94
CA TRP A 82 -18.52 1.18 21.35
C TRP A 82 -18.23 0.64 22.75
N ARG A 83 -19.10 0.84 23.74
CA ARG A 83 -18.92 0.27 25.08
C ARG A 83 -18.74 -1.25 25.04
N ARG A 84 -19.61 -1.95 24.30
CA ARG A 84 -19.51 -3.41 24.15
C ARG A 84 -18.20 -3.84 23.48
N PHE A 85 -17.78 -3.11 22.46
CA PHE A 85 -16.50 -3.33 21.78
C PHE A 85 -15.32 -3.08 22.71
N GLU A 86 -15.36 -1.98 23.46
CA GLU A 86 -14.32 -1.58 24.39
C GLU A 86 -14.14 -2.58 25.54
N ASP A 87 -15.24 -2.99 26.16
CA ASP A 87 -15.26 -3.99 27.22
C ASP A 87 -14.69 -5.32 26.71
N PHE A 88 -15.10 -5.73 25.50
CA PHE A 88 -14.61 -6.96 24.89
C PHE A 88 -13.12 -6.89 24.58
N ALA A 89 -12.65 -5.88 23.84
CA ALA A 89 -11.26 -5.76 23.42
C ALA A 89 -10.31 -5.61 24.62
N THR A 90 -10.72 -4.81 25.62
CA THR A 90 -9.97 -4.64 26.87
C THR A 90 -9.89 -5.96 27.63
N SER A 91 -11.02 -6.65 27.82
CA SER A 91 -11.05 -7.95 28.52
C SER A 91 -10.23 -9.01 27.79
N LEU A 92 -10.39 -9.10 26.46
CA LEU A 92 -9.63 -10.02 25.62
C LEU A 92 -8.13 -9.82 25.87
N LEU A 93 -7.62 -8.61 25.69
CA LEU A 93 -6.20 -8.32 25.86
C LEU A 93 -5.71 -8.43 27.31
N LEU A 94 -6.56 -8.21 28.32
CA LEU A 94 -6.18 -8.38 29.72
C LEU A 94 -6.08 -9.85 30.14
N PHE A 95 -6.97 -10.70 29.62
CA PHE A 95 -7.09 -12.10 30.04
C PHE A 95 -6.36 -13.08 29.13
N ARG A 96 -5.66 -12.60 28.10
CA ARG A 96 -4.70 -13.43 27.36
C ARG A 96 -3.57 -13.85 28.28
N SER A 97 -3.13 -15.10 28.13
CA SER A 97 -2.01 -15.62 28.91
C SER A 97 -0.76 -14.82 28.57
N CYS A 98 -0.15 -14.20 29.59
CA CYS A 98 1.12 -13.51 29.47
C CYS A 98 2.31 -14.49 29.57
N ASP A 99 2.08 -15.76 29.21
CA ASP A 99 3.16 -16.74 29.18
C ASP A 99 4.14 -16.30 28.09
N VAL A 100 5.32 -15.89 28.52
CA VAL A 100 6.38 -15.29 27.70
C VAL A 100 6.84 -16.22 26.58
N SER A 101 6.47 -17.50 26.65
CA SER A 101 6.81 -18.53 25.67
C SER A 101 6.01 -18.49 24.36
N VAL A 102 4.83 -17.85 24.32
CA VAL A 102 3.97 -17.86 23.12
C VAL A 102 3.92 -16.47 22.48
N SER A 103 4.84 -16.22 21.55
CA SER A 103 4.78 -15.05 20.66
C SER A 103 3.53 -15.10 19.79
N LEU A 104 2.97 -13.94 19.50
CA LEU A 104 1.82 -13.83 18.61
C LEU A 104 2.28 -13.93 17.14
N ASP A 105 1.53 -14.62 16.30
CA ASP A 105 1.77 -14.64 14.86
C ASP A 105 1.21 -13.36 14.22
N LYS A 106 -0.03 -12.98 14.56
CA LYS A 106 -0.71 -11.83 13.97
C LYS A 106 -1.57 -11.05 14.95
N PHE A 107 -1.33 -9.75 15.04
CA PHE A 107 -2.14 -8.77 15.76
C PHE A 107 -2.83 -7.85 14.75
N LEU A 108 -4.16 -7.91 14.68
CA LEU A 108 -4.97 -7.00 13.87
C LEU A 108 -5.90 -6.20 14.77
N LEU A 109 -5.87 -4.87 14.63
CA LEU A 109 -6.81 -3.95 15.25
C LEU A 109 -7.42 -3.04 14.19
N TYR A 110 -8.71 -3.19 13.93
CA TYR A 110 -9.50 -2.33 13.06
C TYR A 110 -10.52 -1.54 13.89
N THR A 111 -10.31 -0.24 14.05
CA THR A 111 -11.13 0.60 14.94
C THR A 111 -11.14 2.07 14.52
N THR A 112 -12.19 2.83 14.85
CA THR A 112 -12.12 4.29 14.81
C THR A 112 -11.41 4.85 16.05
N CYS A 113 -10.98 6.11 15.99
CA CYS A 113 -10.32 6.81 17.08
C CYS A 113 -11.28 7.48 18.08
N HIS A 114 -12.47 6.90 18.33
CA HIS A 114 -13.47 7.51 19.22
C HIS A 114 -12.94 7.76 20.65
N CYS A 115 -12.03 6.89 21.13
CA CYS A 115 -11.32 7.04 22.40
C CYS A 115 -9.83 6.69 22.22
N PRO A 116 -8.97 7.66 21.84
CA PRO A 116 -7.58 7.37 21.47
C PRO A 116 -6.75 6.76 22.61
N ARG A 117 -7.02 7.14 23.86
CA ARG A 117 -6.31 6.58 25.03
C ARG A 117 -6.53 5.08 25.22
N VAL A 118 -7.75 4.61 24.93
CA VAL A 118 -8.11 3.20 25.05
C VAL A 118 -7.48 2.41 23.90
N VAL A 119 -7.54 2.95 22.68
CA VAL A 119 -6.90 2.37 21.49
C VAL A 119 -5.38 2.29 21.67
N ASP A 120 -4.73 3.32 22.24
CA ASP A 120 -3.30 3.31 22.58
C ASP A 120 -2.94 2.17 23.52
N ARG A 121 -3.75 1.95 24.57
CA ARG A 121 -3.55 0.83 25.48
C ARG A 121 -3.63 -0.52 24.76
N TRP A 122 -4.60 -0.69 23.84
CA TRP A 122 -4.75 -1.93 23.09
C TRP A 122 -3.58 -2.18 22.15
N VAL A 123 -3.13 -1.15 21.41
CA VAL A 123 -1.98 -1.28 20.51
C VAL A 123 -0.72 -1.62 21.29
N ARG A 124 -0.44 -0.93 22.41
CA ARG A 124 0.71 -1.24 23.28
C ARG A 124 0.67 -2.67 23.81
N ARG A 125 -0.51 -3.13 24.25
CA ARG A 125 -0.71 -4.52 24.69
C ARG A 125 -0.49 -5.51 23.55
N GLY A 126 -1.00 -5.23 22.35
CA GLY A 126 -0.75 -6.03 21.16
C GLY A 126 0.75 -6.18 20.84
N ILE A 127 1.48 -5.05 20.86
CA ILE A 127 2.94 -5.03 20.64
C ILE A 127 3.69 -5.83 21.72
N MET A 128 3.25 -5.76 22.97
CA MET A 128 3.86 -6.49 24.09
C MET A 128 3.86 -8.02 23.90
N TYR A 129 2.95 -8.56 23.09
CA TYR A 129 2.89 -10.00 22.75
C TYR A 129 3.85 -10.42 21.62
N CYS A 130 4.79 -9.56 21.24
CA CYS A 130 5.83 -9.81 20.25
C CYS A 130 5.32 -10.38 18.90
N PRO A 131 4.34 -9.72 18.25
CA PRO A 131 3.74 -10.21 17.02
C PRO A 131 4.71 -10.27 15.83
N GLN A 132 4.61 -11.31 15.00
CA GLN A 132 5.29 -11.33 13.68
C GLN A 132 4.62 -10.40 12.66
N VAL A 133 3.31 -10.18 12.79
CA VAL A 133 2.52 -9.30 11.93
C VAL A 133 1.70 -8.34 12.77
N ILE A 134 1.85 -7.04 12.52
CA ILE A 134 1.02 -5.98 13.13
C ILE A 134 0.22 -5.28 12.03
N GLU A 135 -1.10 -5.25 12.18
CA GLU A 135 -2.02 -4.50 11.33
C GLU A 135 -2.87 -3.58 12.21
N VAL A 136 -2.54 -2.29 12.26
CA VAL A 136 -3.32 -1.28 13.01
C VAL A 136 -3.99 -0.35 12.01
N LEU A 137 -5.30 -0.54 11.88
CA LEU A 137 -6.12 0.06 10.84
C LEU A 137 -7.13 1.00 11.47
N ILE A 138 -6.83 2.31 11.42
CA ILE A 138 -7.68 3.36 11.99
C ILE A 138 -8.24 4.21 10.86
N PRO A 139 -9.34 3.76 10.21
CA PRO A 139 -9.99 4.53 9.16
C PRO A 139 -10.59 5.80 9.75
N GLY A 140 -10.30 6.94 9.13
CA GLY A 140 -10.81 8.24 9.54
C GLY A 140 -10.17 9.38 8.77
N PRO A 141 -10.67 10.62 8.92
CA PRO A 141 -10.03 11.79 8.35
C PRO A 141 -8.65 12.01 8.98
N GLN A 142 -7.64 12.33 8.15
CA GLN A 142 -6.25 12.51 8.59
C GLN A 142 -6.07 13.59 9.67
N ALA A 143 -6.97 14.58 9.73
CA ALA A 143 -6.95 15.64 10.73
C ALA A 143 -6.99 15.12 12.18
N ALA A 144 -7.60 13.94 12.40
CA ALA A 144 -7.75 13.30 13.71
C ALA A 144 -6.84 12.08 13.90
N ALA A 145 -5.68 12.02 13.22
CA ALA A 145 -4.83 10.82 13.24
C ALA A 145 -4.35 10.47 14.66
N PHE A 146 -4.51 9.18 14.99
CA PHE A 146 -4.13 8.59 16.27
C PHE A 146 -2.60 8.49 16.40
N PRO A 147 -1.97 8.98 17.49
CA PRO A 147 -0.53 8.84 17.69
C PRO A 147 -0.17 7.37 17.93
N PHE A 148 0.64 6.81 17.02
CA PHE A 148 1.08 5.43 17.13
C PHE A 148 2.08 5.28 18.28
N PRO A 149 1.91 4.28 19.17
CA PRO A 149 2.83 4.08 20.28
C PRO A 149 4.20 3.60 19.79
N HIS A 150 5.22 3.83 20.61
CA HIS A 150 6.57 3.35 20.32
C HIS A 150 6.62 1.83 20.18
N LEU A 151 7.29 1.39 19.12
CA LEU A 151 7.76 0.01 18.98
C LEU A 151 8.85 -0.18 20.05
N GLY A 152 8.56 -1.06 21.01
CA GLY A 152 9.50 -1.50 22.05
C GLY A 152 10.25 -2.76 21.64
N ALA A 153 11.16 -3.24 22.50
CA ALA A 153 12.03 -4.39 22.23
C ALA A 153 11.27 -5.66 21.85
N SER A 154 9.98 -5.73 22.20
CA SER A 154 9.01 -6.74 21.77
C SER A 154 8.83 -6.84 20.24
N SER A 155 9.29 -5.86 19.47
CA SER A 155 9.13 -5.83 18.00
C SER A 155 10.22 -6.62 17.26
N CYS A 156 11.09 -7.34 17.97
CA CYS A 156 12.25 -8.03 17.40
C CYS A 156 11.91 -9.15 16.40
N GLN A 157 10.69 -9.69 16.46
CA GLN A 157 10.18 -10.73 15.56
C GLN A 157 9.28 -10.19 14.43
N LEU A 158 9.08 -8.86 14.37
CA LEU A 158 8.14 -8.23 13.46
C LEU A 158 8.63 -8.34 12.01
N LYS A 159 7.91 -9.10 11.20
CA LYS A 159 8.16 -9.30 9.76
C LYS A 159 7.31 -8.38 8.88
N ARG A 160 6.09 -8.05 9.32
CA ARG A 160 5.16 -7.18 8.58
C ARG A 160 4.52 -6.15 9.49
N LEU A 161 4.58 -4.88 9.07
CA LEU A 161 3.92 -3.76 9.74
C LEU A 161 3.01 -3.02 8.75
N ASN A 162 1.70 -3.04 9.00
CA ASN A 162 0.70 -2.32 8.22
C ASN A 162 -0.04 -1.30 9.09
N LEU A 163 0.08 -0.03 8.75
CA LEU A 163 -0.52 1.07 9.48
C LEU A 163 -1.40 1.90 8.55
N LEU A 164 -2.65 2.13 8.97
CA LEU A 164 -3.60 2.99 8.28
C LEU A 164 -4.10 4.09 9.20
N GLY A 165 -3.94 5.36 8.79
CA GLY A 165 -4.54 6.51 9.46
C GLY A 165 -3.93 6.90 10.81
N VAL A 166 -2.65 6.57 11.04
CA VAL A 166 -1.94 6.89 12.29
C VAL A 166 -0.96 8.06 12.13
N CYS A 167 -0.57 8.68 13.24
CA CYS A 167 0.48 9.68 13.33
C CYS A 167 1.75 9.05 13.90
N LEU A 168 2.85 9.16 13.17
CA LEU A 168 4.15 8.56 13.46
C LEU A 168 5.11 9.64 13.93
N ASP A 169 5.67 9.45 15.12
CA ASP A 169 6.54 10.42 15.75
C ASP A 169 7.94 10.46 15.11
N ARG A 170 8.77 11.40 15.56
CA ARG A 170 10.14 11.60 15.03
C ARG A 170 11.04 10.39 15.22
N ARG A 171 10.79 9.58 16.25
CA ARG A 171 11.61 8.41 16.61
C ARG A 171 11.23 7.15 15.82
N PHE A 172 10.14 7.17 15.07
CA PHE A 172 9.67 5.98 14.35
C PHE A 172 10.71 5.42 13.37
N GLY A 173 11.41 6.30 12.62
CA GLY A 173 12.48 5.89 11.73
C GLY A 173 13.63 5.16 12.44
N GLU A 174 14.05 5.66 13.62
CA GLU A 174 15.06 5.04 14.47
C GLU A 174 14.58 3.71 15.07
N GLN A 175 13.29 3.61 15.41
CA GLN A 175 12.69 2.38 15.93
C GLN A 175 12.67 1.27 14.87
N ILE A 176 12.35 1.58 13.61
CA ILE A 176 12.45 0.60 12.52
C ILE A 176 13.89 0.07 12.41
N ARG A 177 14.87 0.98 12.44
CA ARG A 177 16.29 0.63 12.31
C ARG A 177 16.80 -0.23 13.47
N SER A 178 16.41 0.09 14.71
CA SER A 178 17.00 -0.51 15.92
C SER A 178 16.19 -1.66 16.50
N GLN A 179 14.86 -1.66 16.34
CA GLN A 179 13.96 -2.58 17.05
C GLN A 179 13.26 -3.60 16.16
N CYS A 180 13.36 -3.45 14.83
CA CYS A 180 12.70 -4.33 13.86
C CYS A 180 13.73 -4.97 12.91
N PRO A 181 14.67 -5.81 13.40
CA PRO A 181 15.78 -6.32 12.61
C PRO A 181 15.35 -7.26 11.46
N VAL A 182 14.19 -7.92 11.58
CA VAL A 182 13.67 -8.89 10.61
C VAL A 182 12.49 -8.37 9.78
N LEU A 183 12.24 -7.05 9.79
CA LEU A 183 11.09 -6.45 9.09
C LEU A 183 11.26 -6.56 7.57
N GLU A 184 10.39 -7.32 6.93
CA GLU A 184 10.42 -7.55 5.48
C GLU A 184 9.42 -6.66 4.73
N GLU A 185 8.29 -6.33 5.34
CA GLU A 185 7.21 -5.57 4.69
C GLU A 185 6.71 -4.42 5.57
N LEU A 186 6.71 -3.21 5.02
CA LEU A 186 6.21 -2.00 5.65
C LEU A 186 5.18 -1.33 4.75
N GLU A 187 3.96 -1.18 5.26
CA GLU A 187 2.86 -0.50 4.58
C GLU A 187 2.34 0.65 5.45
N LEU A 188 2.42 1.88 4.92
CA LEU A 188 1.96 3.10 5.56
C LEU A 188 0.91 3.76 4.67
N ARG A 189 -0.36 3.73 5.11
CA ARG A 189 -1.49 4.28 4.35
C ARG A 189 -2.14 5.42 5.08
N LYS A 190 -2.36 6.55 4.41
CA LYS A 190 -3.01 7.75 4.96
C LYS A 190 -2.41 8.20 6.31
N CYS A 191 -1.15 7.92 6.58
CA CYS A 191 -0.49 8.23 7.84
C CYS A 191 0.13 9.65 7.82
N ARG A 192 0.31 10.24 9.01
CA ARG A 192 1.12 11.45 9.21
C ARG A 192 2.47 11.07 9.78
N HIS A 193 3.52 11.78 9.43
CA HIS A 193 4.85 11.57 9.99
C HIS A 193 5.55 12.87 10.33
N SER A 194 6.38 12.82 11.38
CA SER A 194 7.31 13.90 11.73
C SER A 194 8.78 13.49 11.62
N PHE A 195 9.08 12.23 11.25
CA PHE A 195 10.45 11.74 11.02
C PHE A 195 10.92 12.03 9.59
N GLU A 196 12.23 12.16 9.42
CA GLU A 196 12.84 12.57 8.13
C GLU A 196 13.34 11.38 7.30
N GLU A 197 13.55 10.22 7.94
CA GLU A 197 14.19 9.10 7.26
C GLU A 197 13.63 7.73 7.69
N ILE A 198 13.49 6.83 6.71
CA ILE A 198 13.30 5.39 6.96
C ILE A 198 14.61 4.68 6.63
N THR A 199 15.23 4.08 7.65
CA THR A 199 16.42 3.24 7.47
C THR A 199 16.12 1.80 7.88
N SER A 200 16.32 0.83 6.98
CA SER A 200 16.17 -0.60 7.28
C SER A 200 17.04 -1.47 6.37
N SER A 201 17.73 -2.46 6.93
CA SER A 201 18.54 -3.41 6.17
C SER A 201 17.80 -4.68 5.75
N SER A 202 16.65 -5.00 6.36
CA SER A 202 15.88 -6.22 6.11
C SER A 202 14.65 -6.01 5.22
N LEU A 203 14.23 -4.76 5.02
CA LEU A 203 13.01 -4.43 4.30
C LEU A 203 13.10 -4.82 2.82
N LYS A 204 12.13 -5.62 2.36
CA LYS A 204 11.99 -6.12 0.98
C LYS A 204 10.87 -5.40 0.23
N ARG A 205 9.78 -5.06 0.91
CA ARG A 205 8.60 -4.38 0.34
C ARG A 205 8.27 -3.13 1.13
N LEU A 206 8.28 -1.98 0.45
CA LEU A 206 7.85 -0.71 1.02
C LEU A 206 6.65 -0.15 0.24
N THR A 207 5.53 0.05 0.94
CA THR A 207 4.34 0.68 0.38
C THR A 207 3.98 1.91 1.19
N ILE A 208 4.00 3.07 0.54
CA ILE A 208 3.65 4.36 1.14
C ILE A 208 2.51 4.94 0.31
N ASP A 209 1.30 4.97 0.84
CA ASP A 209 0.14 5.57 0.19
C ASP A 209 -0.35 6.77 0.98
N THR A 210 -0.27 7.96 0.41
CA THR A 210 -0.88 9.17 1.00
C THR A 210 -0.28 9.50 2.37
N LEU A 211 1.05 9.50 2.47
CA LEU A 211 1.79 9.93 3.65
C LEU A 211 1.84 11.47 3.71
N SER A 212 1.63 12.05 4.90
CA SER A 212 1.66 13.49 5.13
C SER A 212 2.81 13.87 6.05
N ASN A 213 3.69 14.74 5.56
CA ASN A 213 4.83 15.25 6.30
C ASN A 213 4.43 16.48 7.13
N GLU A 214 4.57 16.40 8.44
CA GLU A 214 4.24 17.49 9.37
C GLU A 214 5.39 18.49 9.56
N THR A 215 6.63 18.08 9.33
CA THR A 215 7.79 18.98 9.45
C THR A 215 8.01 19.79 8.18
N GLY A 216 7.54 19.28 7.04
CA GLY A 216 7.83 19.83 5.72
C GLY A 216 9.27 19.57 5.27
N ASN A 217 10.09 18.88 6.07
CA ASN A 217 11.49 18.63 5.77
C ASN A 217 11.67 17.63 4.63
N HIS A 218 12.90 17.53 4.12
CA HIS A 218 13.25 16.51 3.14
C HIS A 218 13.04 15.10 3.73
N PHE A 219 12.49 14.19 2.91
CA PHE A 219 12.22 12.82 3.34
C PHE A 219 13.09 11.81 2.59
N ALA A 220 13.86 11.00 3.33
CA ALA A 220 14.80 10.05 2.76
C ALA A 220 14.40 8.59 3.04
N ILE A 221 14.62 7.70 2.07
CA ILE A 221 14.46 6.25 2.24
C ILE A 221 15.81 5.60 2.03
N ARG A 222 16.41 5.06 3.10
CA ARG A 222 17.67 4.29 3.08
C ARG A 222 17.41 2.83 3.39
N ALA A 223 16.96 2.09 2.39
CA ALA A 223 16.62 0.69 2.55
C ALA A 223 17.23 -0.16 1.41
N PRO A 224 18.50 -0.62 1.56
CA PRO A 224 19.26 -1.19 0.46
C PRO A 224 18.81 -2.59 0.00
N SER A 225 17.85 -3.21 0.69
CA SER A 225 17.34 -4.56 0.38
C SER A 225 15.94 -4.54 -0.24
N VAL A 226 15.39 -3.35 -0.52
CA VAL A 226 14.02 -3.21 -1.03
C VAL A 226 13.95 -3.64 -2.48
N VAL A 227 13.15 -4.68 -2.73
CA VAL A 227 12.89 -5.27 -4.05
C VAL A 227 11.68 -4.64 -4.72
N TYR A 228 10.69 -4.22 -3.92
CA TYR A 228 9.46 -3.58 -4.38
C TYR A 228 9.18 -2.29 -3.63
N LEU A 229 9.03 -1.19 -4.37
CA LEU A 229 8.67 0.12 -3.85
C LEU A 229 7.36 0.60 -4.48
N GLN A 230 6.39 0.96 -3.66
CA GLN A 230 5.20 1.69 -4.09
C GLN A 230 5.06 2.96 -3.27
N MET A 231 4.92 4.11 -3.94
CA MET A 231 4.85 5.40 -3.27
C MET A 231 3.84 6.33 -3.95
N THR A 232 2.92 6.87 -3.18
CA THR A 232 2.02 7.96 -3.59
C THR A 232 2.38 9.23 -2.83
N VAL A 233 2.99 10.17 -3.54
CA VAL A 233 3.55 11.42 -3.03
C VAL A 233 2.60 12.59 -3.35
N SER A 234 2.39 13.49 -2.38
CA SER A 234 1.63 14.73 -2.59
C SER A 234 2.57 15.93 -2.67
N SER A 235 2.38 16.83 -3.65
CA SER A 235 3.18 18.05 -3.79
C SER A 235 3.13 18.95 -2.57
N ILE A 236 1.98 18.98 -1.89
CA ILE A 236 1.77 19.81 -0.69
C ILE A 236 2.62 19.28 0.49
N CYS A 237 2.75 17.97 0.61
CA CYS A 237 3.41 17.33 1.74
C CYS A 237 4.94 17.27 1.56
N TYR A 238 5.45 17.25 0.33
CA TYR A 238 6.87 17.03 0.06
C TYR A 238 7.48 18.12 -0.80
N SER A 239 7.24 19.38 -0.44
CA SER A 239 7.80 20.56 -1.13
C SER A 239 9.34 20.55 -1.14
N ASN A 240 9.97 20.11 -0.04
CA ASN A 240 11.43 19.97 0.07
C ASN A 240 11.98 18.69 -0.62
N GLY A 241 11.11 17.88 -1.20
CA GLY A 241 11.45 16.71 -2.00
C GLY A 241 11.61 15.42 -1.20
N ILE A 242 11.86 14.35 -1.95
CA ILE A 242 12.09 12.99 -1.45
C ILE A 242 13.36 12.45 -2.11
N SER A 243 14.18 11.72 -1.36
CA SER A 243 15.31 10.94 -1.89
C SER A 243 15.12 9.45 -1.63
N ILE A 244 15.40 8.65 -2.64
CA ILE A 244 15.28 7.19 -2.60
C ILE A 244 16.68 6.61 -2.74
N HIS A 245 17.28 6.22 -1.61
CA HIS A 245 18.58 5.56 -1.54
C HIS A 245 18.39 4.05 -1.37
N VAL A 246 17.72 3.46 -2.35
CA VAL A 246 17.58 2.01 -2.47
C VAL A 246 18.62 1.56 -3.48
N ARG A 247 19.62 0.79 -3.04
CA ARG A 247 20.68 0.25 -3.91
C ARG A 247 20.08 -0.63 -5.02
N ASP A 248 20.91 -1.12 -5.93
CA ASP A 248 20.59 -1.93 -7.13
C ASP A 248 19.69 -3.19 -6.91
N SER A 249 19.22 -3.43 -5.69
CA SER A 249 18.19 -4.41 -5.30
C SER A 249 16.78 -4.15 -5.85
N LEU A 250 16.46 -2.91 -6.24
CA LEU A 250 15.09 -2.52 -6.60
C LEU A 250 14.68 -3.08 -7.97
N VAL A 251 13.77 -4.05 -7.98
CA VAL A 251 13.30 -4.72 -9.20
C VAL A 251 12.08 -4.01 -9.79
N LYS A 252 11.16 -3.56 -8.93
CA LYS A 252 9.93 -2.90 -9.35
C LYS A 252 9.63 -1.68 -8.49
N ALA A 253 9.34 -0.56 -9.16
CA ALA A 253 8.96 0.68 -8.50
C ALA A 253 7.69 1.27 -9.11
N PHE A 254 6.78 1.73 -8.25
CA PHE A 254 5.58 2.48 -8.60
C PHE A 254 5.61 3.83 -7.88
N ILE A 255 5.63 4.94 -8.62
CA ILE A 255 5.65 6.28 -8.07
C ILE A 255 4.50 7.09 -8.62
N HIS A 256 3.61 7.54 -7.74
CA HIS A 256 2.47 8.37 -8.08
C HIS A 256 2.60 9.76 -7.47
N LEU A 257 2.72 10.78 -8.32
CA LEU A 257 2.76 12.18 -7.93
C LEU A 257 1.35 12.80 -8.02
N ARG A 258 0.74 13.04 -6.86
CA ARG A 258 -0.55 13.74 -6.77
C ARG A 258 -0.36 15.25 -6.65
N CYS A 259 -0.95 15.96 -7.59
CA CYS A 259 -0.94 17.42 -7.66
C CYS A 259 -2.36 17.98 -7.43
N LYS A 260 -2.82 18.05 -6.17
CA LYS A 260 -4.07 18.75 -5.84
C LYS A 260 -3.76 20.22 -5.57
N GLY A 261 -4.00 21.11 -6.54
CA GLY A 261 -3.90 22.56 -6.35
C GLY A 261 -2.49 23.16 -6.37
N GLY A 262 -1.47 22.42 -6.81
CA GLY A 262 -0.10 22.89 -6.98
C GLY A 262 0.66 22.07 -8.02
N THR A 263 1.93 22.39 -8.29
CA THR A 263 2.82 21.61 -9.15
C THR A 263 3.99 21.04 -8.34
N PHE A 264 4.35 19.78 -8.58
CA PHE A 264 5.59 19.23 -8.04
C PHE A 264 6.76 19.88 -8.79
N SER A 265 7.77 20.41 -8.07
CA SER A 265 8.92 21.05 -8.73
C SER A 265 9.60 20.10 -9.73
N LEU A 266 9.96 20.61 -10.91
CA LEU A 266 10.60 19.84 -11.97
C LEU A 266 11.92 19.21 -11.50
N ASP A 267 12.72 19.94 -10.71
CA ASP A 267 13.98 19.45 -10.18
C ASP A 267 13.79 18.25 -9.27
N LYS A 268 12.68 18.24 -8.50
CA LYS A 268 12.36 17.13 -7.60
C LYS A 268 11.84 15.92 -8.36
N GLN A 269 11.06 16.13 -9.43
CA GLN A 269 10.68 15.04 -10.33
C GLN A 269 11.92 14.42 -10.98
N ARG A 270 12.86 15.24 -11.47
CA ARG A 270 14.13 14.80 -12.05
C ARG A 270 15.00 14.05 -11.03
N SER A 271 15.10 14.54 -9.80
CA SER A 271 15.81 13.85 -8.71
C SER A 271 15.25 12.45 -8.46
N LEU A 272 13.93 12.27 -8.45
CA LEU A 272 13.30 10.96 -8.30
C LEU A 272 13.61 10.03 -9.49
N LEU A 273 13.64 10.56 -10.70
CA LEU A 273 14.02 9.79 -11.90
C LEU A 273 15.48 9.33 -11.83
N VAL A 274 16.38 10.16 -11.29
CA VAL A 274 17.78 9.79 -11.06
C VAL A 274 17.88 8.66 -10.05
N ASP A 275 17.16 8.74 -8.93
CA ASP A 275 17.16 7.71 -7.89
C ASP A 275 16.62 6.34 -8.40
N LEU A 276 15.80 6.34 -9.45
CA LEU A 276 15.13 5.15 -9.99
C LEU A 276 15.75 4.65 -11.30
N CYS A 277 16.91 5.19 -11.71
CA CYS A 277 17.48 4.93 -13.03
C CYS A 277 17.83 3.46 -13.29
N ASN A 278 18.14 2.69 -12.25
CA ASN A 278 18.56 1.29 -12.36
C ASN A 278 17.40 0.28 -12.30
N VAL A 279 16.14 0.72 -12.16
CA VAL A 279 15.00 -0.17 -11.93
C VAL A 279 14.52 -0.86 -13.23
N PRO A 280 14.42 -2.21 -13.26
CA PRO A 280 13.93 -2.97 -14.42
C PRO A 280 12.47 -2.68 -14.80
N THR A 281 11.58 -2.58 -13.81
CA THR A 281 10.15 -2.32 -14.02
C THR A 281 9.72 -1.05 -13.30
N LEU A 282 9.40 -0.01 -14.07
CA LEU A 282 9.05 1.30 -13.53
C LEU A 282 7.64 1.72 -13.96
N GLU A 283 6.82 2.08 -12.98
CA GLU A 283 5.49 2.63 -13.17
C GLU A 283 5.45 4.05 -12.60
N LEU A 284 5.21 5.04 -13.45
CA LEU A 284 5.19 6.45 -13.08
C LEU A 284 3.82 7.04 -13.33
N TRP A 285 3.32 7.80 -12.36
CA TRP A 285 2.01 8.44 -12.44
C TRP A 285 2.11 9.94 -12.18
N GLY A 286 1.57 10.76 -13.09
CA GLY A 286 1.43 12.21 -12.88
C GLY A 286 2.67 13.05 -13.14
N PHE A 287 3.66 12.52 -13.86
CA PHE A 287 4.88 13.26 -14.22
C PHE A 287 4.63 14.29 -15.34
N GLN A 288 5.32 15.42 -15.25
CA GLN A 288 5.18 16.53 -16.20
C GLN A 288 6.11 16.39 -17.40
N THR A 289 5.71 17.01 -18.52
CA THR A 289 6.44 16.97 -19.79
C THR A 289 7.86 17.47 -19.66
N LYS A 290 8.03 18.65 -19.06
CA LYS A 290 9.36 19.26 -18.87
C LYS A 290 10.27 18.48 -17.92
N ALA A 291 9.71 17.65 -17.02
CA ALA A 291 10.53 16.84 -16.13
C ALA A 291 11.23 15.69 -16.86
N MET A 292 10.60 15.18 -17.94
CA MET A 292 11.12 14.08 -18.75
C MET A 292 11.78 14.55 -20.05
N LEU A 293 11.70 15.85 -20.37
CA LEU A 293 12.40 16.45 -21.50
C LEU A 293 13.89 16.60 -21.18
N VAL A 294 14.71 16.13 -22.11
CA VAL A 294 16.17 16.25 -22.07
C VAL A 294 16.58 17.41 -22.97
N GLU A 295 17.05 18.50 -22.38
CA GLU A 295 17.67 19.62 -23.10
C GLU A 295 19.19 19.38 -23.19
N GLU A 296 19.87 19.92 -24.22
CA GLU A 296 21.27 19.58 -24.57
C GLU A 296 22.31 19.84 -23.46
N SER A 297 21.97 20.63 -22.42
CA SER A 297 22.81 20.90 -21.26
C SER A 297 22.50 20.05 -20.02
N ASP A 298 21.43 19.24 -20.04
CA ASP A 298 20.93 18.54 -18.86
C ASP A 298 21.50 17.11 -18.73
N LYS A 299 22.07 16.79 -17.56
CA LYS A 299 22.45 15.42 -17.18
C LYS A 299 21.21 14.59 -16.87
N PHE A 300 20.50 14.14 -17.91
CA PHE A 300 19.37 13.23 -17.73
C PHE A 300 19.85 11.80 -17.41
N PRO A 301 19.18 11.07 -16.51
CA PRO A 301 19.61 9.71 -16.16
C PRO A 301 19.43 8.73 -17.32
N VAL A 302 20.40 7.84 -17.49
CA VAL A 302 20.32 6.73 -18.44
C VAL A 302 19.78 5.49 -17.72
N PHE A 303 18.65 4.97 -18.20
CA PHE A 303 17.94 3.82 -17.63
C PHE A 303 18.46 2.50 -18.20
N ARG A 304 19.65 2.09 -17.75
CA ARG A 304 20.41 0.97 -18.36
C ARG A 304 19.75 -0.39 -18.22
N ASN A 305 19.05 -0.65 -17.12
CA ASN A 305 18.48 -1.97 -16.81
C ASN A 305 16.97 -2.06 -17.08
N MET A 306 16.35 -0.95 -17.48
CA MET A 306 14.90 -0.87 -17.60
C MET A 306 14.39 -1.70 -18.78
N GLN A 307 13.43 -2.57 -18.52
CA GLN A 307 12.83 -3.46 -19.52
C GLN A 307 11.36 -3.13 -19.76
N THR A 308 10.65 -2.70 -18.73
CA THR A 308 9.22 -2.40 -18.81
C THR A 308 8.93 -1.06 -18.15
N MET A 309 8.22 -0.20 -18.87
CA MET A 309 7.78 1.08 -18.36
C MET A 309 6.26 1.23 -18.52
N SER A 310 5.60 1.74 -17.48
CA SER A 310 4.22 2.20 -17.56
C SER A 310 4.16 3.67 -17.13
N LEU A 311 3.60 4.52 -17.99
CA LEU A 311 3.29 5.90 -17.67
C LEU A 311 1.77 6.01 -17.57
N ALA A 312 1.26 6.46 -16.43
CA ALA A 312 -0.16 6.70 -16.23
C ALA A 312 -0.39 8.19 -15.96
N GLU A 313 -1.45 8.79 -16.49
CA GLU A 313 -1.80 10.23 -16.35
C GLU A 313 -0.59 11.19 -16.41
N CYS A 314 0.44 10.84 -17.20
CA CYS A 314 1.62 11.67 -17.42
C CYS A 314 1.38 12.63 -18.57
N PHE A 315 2.16 13.70 -18.63
CA PHE A 315 2.09 14.71 -19.69
C PHE A 315 0.70 15.40 -19.78
N LEU A 316 -0.01 15.54 -18.66
CA LEU A 316 -1.31 16.24 -18.60
C LEU A 316 -1.20 17.74 -18.35
N ASP A 317 0.00 18.29 -18.54
CA ASP A 317 0.28 19.73 -18.50
C ASP A 317 -0.15 20.43 -19.79
N LYS A 318 -0.05 21.77 -19.78
CA LYS A 318 -0.51 22.66 -20.86
C LYS A 318 0.43 22.69 -22.08
N CYS A 319 1.45 21.84 -22.12
CA CYS A 319 2.36 21.76 -23.26
C CYS A 319 1.60 21.29 -24.52
N HIS A 320 2.07 21.69 -25.69
CA HIS A 320 1.57 21.17 -26.96
C HIS A 320 1.94 19.68 -27.10
N LEU A 321 1.11 18.90 -27.80
CA LEU A 321 1.34 17.46 -28.03
C LEU A 321 2.76 17.18 -28.52
N TYR A 322 3.29 18.01 -29.43
CA TYR A 322 4.65 17.88 -29.94
C TYR A 322 5.71 17.89 -28.83
N ALA A 323 5.67 18.84 -27.90
CA ALA A 323 6.63 18.91 -26.81
C ALA A 323 6.51 17.69 -25.87
N LYS A 324 5.31 17.12 -25.73
CA LYS A 324 5.09 15.90 -24.96
C LYS A 324 5.67 14.67 -25.64
N LEU A 325 5.49 14.59 -26.95
CA LEU A 325 6.07 13.57 -27.81
C LEU A 325 7.61 13.65 -27.83
N GLU A 326 8.17 14.86 -27.89
CA GLU A 326 9.61 15.09 -27.80
C GLU A 326 10.15 14.64 -26.44
N ALA A 327 9.48 14.98 -25.34
CA ALA A 327 9.86 14.50 -24.02
C ALA A 327 9.82 12.97 -23.91
N LEU A 328 8.78 12.33 -24.47
CA LEU A 328 8.69 10.87 -24.55
C LEU A 328 9.84 10.28 -25.39
N GLY A 329 10.13 10.85 -26.55
CA GLY A 329 11.22 10.44 -27.42
C GLY A 329 12.58 10.53 -26.71
N SER A 330 12.87 11.68 -26.11
CA SER A 330 14.12 11.91 -25.37
C SER A 330 14.28 10.94 -24.20
N PHE A 331 13.18 10.61 -23.52
CA PHE A 331 13.18 9.58 -22.49
C PHE A 331 13.54 8.20 -23.07
N LEU A 332 12.93 7.82 -24.20
CA LEU A 332 13.16 6.52 -24.85
C LEU A 332 14.61 6.35 -25.33
N GLN A 333 15.24 7.42 -25.83
CA GLN A 333 16.67 7.42 -26.15
C GLN A 333 17.56 7.09 -24.94
N ASN A 334 17.14 7.50 -23.75
CA ASN A 334 17.85 7.24 -22.50
C ASN A 334 17.48 5.89 -21.86
N ALA A 335 16.62 5.08 -22.49
CA ALA A 335 16.21 3.76 -22.00
C ALA A 335 16.51 2.66 -23.04
N PRO A 336 17.79 2.35 -23.31
CA PRO A 336 18.21 1.50 -24.44
C PRO A 336 17.72 0.05 -24.37
N CYS A 337 17.46 -0.45 -23.16
CA CYS A 337 17.05 -1.84 -22.91
C CYS A 337 15.52 -2.02 -22.80
N LEU A 338 14.75 -0.95 -23.01
CA LEU A 338 13.30 -0.98 -22.84
C LEU A 338 12.66 -1.88 -23.90
N LYS A 339 11.85 -2.86 -23.47
CA LYS A 339 11.17 -3.84 -24.32
C LYS A 339 9.69 -3.54 -24.52
N LYS A 340 9.02 -3.04 -23.47
CA LYS A 340 7.60 -2.69 -23.47
C LYS A 340 7.37 -1.33 -22.81
N LEU A 341 6.63 -0.47 -23.49
CA LEU A 341 6.09 0.78 -22.95
C LEU A 341 4.57 0.68 -22.86
N THR A 342 3.99 1.12 -21.76
CA THR A 342 2.53 1.24 -21.59
C THR A 342 2.19 2.70 -21.28
N LEU A 343 1.24 3.28 -22.00
CA LEU A 343 0.74 4.65 -21.81
C LEU A 343 -0.73 4.56 -21.38
N GLN A 344 -1.04 4.90 -20.13
CA GLN A 344 -2.39 4.85 -19.57
C GLN A 344 -2.95 6.26 -19.38
N CYS A 345 -3.92 6.66 -20.20
CA CYS A 345 -4.55 7.99 -20.12
C CYS A 345 -3.54 9.15 -20.08
N CYS A 346 -2.47 9.07 -20.87
CA CYS A 346 -1.43 10.11 -20.97
C CYS A 346 -1.75 11.14 -22.06
N MET A 347 -1.01 12.26 -22.06
CA MET A 347 -0.98 13.30 -23.12
C MET A 347 -2.23 14.18 -23.25
N PHE A 348 -3.43 13.65 -23.03
CA PHE A 348 -4.69 14.39 -23.14
C PHE A 348 -5.59 14.13 -21.95
N ARG A 349 -6.39 15.13 -21.57
CA ARG A 349 -7.43 14.96 -20.53
C ARG A 349 -8.69 14.46 -21.21
N THR A 350 -9.16 13.28 -20.82
CA THR A 350 -10.52 12.84 -21.12
C THR A 350 -11.48 13.70 -20.29
N HIS A 351 -11.97 14.79 -20.84
CA HIS A 351 -12.98 15.60 -20.17
C HIS A 351 -14.28 14.80 -20.02
N SER A 352 -14.81 14.76 -18.79
CA SER A 352 -16.19 14.32 -18.54
C SER A 352 -17.15 15.14 -19.40
N ILE A 353 -18.07 14.43 -20.05
CA ILE A 353 -19.20 14.92 -20.85
C ILE A 353 -19.70 16.28 -20.34
N MET A 354 -19.38 17.36 -21.06
CA MET A 354 -20.32 18.46 -21.23
C MET A 354 -20.99 18.27 -22.58
N LYS A 355 -22.27 17.95 -22.55
CA LYS A 355 -23.13 17.85 -23.74
C LYS A 355 -22.99 19.13 -24.57
N GLY A 356 -22.65 19.00 -25.85
CA GLY A 356 -23.14 19.94 -26.87
C GLY A 356 -22.13 20.82 -27.61
N GLN A 357 -20.84 20.51 -27.70
CA GLN A 357 -19.96 21.21 -28.66
C GLN A 357 -19.11 20.23 -29.48
N ILE A 358 -19.50 20.05 -30.75
CA ILE A 358 -18.63 19.46 -31.78
C ILE A 358 -17.73 20.59 -32.28
N LEU A 359 -16.54 20.74 -31.70
CA LEU A 359 -15.50 21.61 -32.25
C LEU A 359 -14.74 20.82 -33.31
N ARG A 360 -15.15 20.92 -34.58
CA ARG A 360 -14.29 20.54 -35.70
C ARG A 360 -13.10 21.50 -35.74
N LYS A 361 -11.95 21.07 -35.18
CA LYS A 361 -10.65 21.68 -35.45
C LYS A 361 -9.90 20.83 -36.47
N SER A 362 -9.41 21.46 -37.52
CA SER A 362 -8.54 20.83 -38.51
C SER A 362 -7.17 20.56 -37.87
N ILE A 363 -6.70 19.33 -38.04
CA ILE A 363 -5.40 18.85 -37.57
C ILE A 363 -4.35 19.28 -38.58
N SER A 364 -3.43 20.16 -38.18
CA SER A 364 -2.20 20.43 -38.92
C SER A 364 -1.02 20.21 -37.99
N LEU A 365 -0.31 19.09 -38.20
CA LEU A 365 0.98 18.85 -37.56
C LEU A 365 2.06 19.60 -38.38
N PRO A 366 2.75 20.61 -37.82
CA PRO A 366 3.82 21.30 -38.53
C PRO A 366 4.91 20.30 -38.92
N HIS A 367 5.39 20.40 -40.16
CA HIS A 367 6.38 19.54 -40.82
C HIS A 367 7.82 19.67 -40.26
N HIS A 368 8.01 20.15 -39.03
CA HIS A 368 9.33 20.49 -38.55
C HIS A 368 10.00 19.31 -37.82
N HIS A 369 10.93 18.70 -38.56
CA HIS A 369 11.98 17.75 -38.19
C HIS A 369 11.62 16.25 -38.01
N ASP A 370 12.18 15.44 -38.92
CA ASP A 370 12.25 13.97 -38.90
C ASP A 370 13.22 13.45 -37.82
N ARG A 371 13.09 13.93 -36.57
CA ARG A 371 13.86 13.39 -35.45
C ARG A 371 13.24 12.06 -35.02
N THR A 372 13.87 10.97 -35.44
CA THR A 372 13.59 9.63 -34.93
C THR A 372 14.37 9.40 -33.65
N PHE A 373 13.76 8.70 -32.69
CA PHE A 373 14.37 8.39 -31.42
C PHE A 373 14.74 6.91 -31.38
N GLN A 374 15.99 6.60 -31.07
CA GLN A 374 16.48 5.22 -31.08
C GLN A 374 16.20 4.56 -29.73
N CYS A 375 15.37 3.51 -29.74
CA CYS A 375 15.18 2.59 -28.62
C CYS A 375 15.19 1.16 -29.18
N PRO A 376 16.38 0.56 -29.37
CA PRO A 376 16.56 -0.59 -30.25
C PRO A 376 15.87 -1.87 -29.76
N MET A 377 15.63 -1.98 -28.44
CA MET A 377 15.02 -3.15 -27.83
C MET A 377 13.50 -3.05 -27.73
N LEU A 378 12.89 -1.92 -28.08
CA LEU A 378 11.46 -1.68 -27.92
C LEU A 378 10.67 -2.48 -28.95
N LYS A 379 9.84 -3.41 -28.47
CA LYS A 379 9.05 -4.30 -29.33
C LYS A 379 7.58 -3.89 -29.41
N SER A 380 7.05 -3.36 -28.31
CA SER A 380 5.63 -3.04 -28.18
C SER A 380 5.37 -1.78 -27.37
N ILE A 381 4.44 -0.97 -27.85
CA ILE A 381 3.82 0.13 -27.12
C ILE A 381 2.34 -0.21 -26.94
N GLU A 382 1.87 -0.22 -25.70
CA GLU A 382 0.46 -0.39 -25.37
C GLU A 382 -0.12 0.98 -24.97
N VAL A 383 -1.14 1.45 -25.68
CA VAL A 383 -1.86 2.67 -25.36
C VAL A 383 -3.23 2.31 -24.79
N VAL A 384 -3.38 2.53 -23.49
CA VAL A 384 -4.61 2.31 -22.74
C VAL A 384 -5.40 3.62 -22.66
N TYR A 385 -6.61 3.64 -23.20
CA TYR A 385 -7.45 4.83 -23.30
C TYR A 385 -8.89 4.59 -22.80
N GLN A 386 -9.56 5.66 -22.38
CA GLN A 386 -10.93 5.61 -21.79
C GLN A 386 -12.02 6.16 -22.71
N ALA A 387 -11.74 7.24 -23.44
CA ALA A 387 -12.64 7.81 -24.44
C ALA A 387 -11.82 8.68 -25.41
N ASP A 388 -12.11 8.60 -26.71
CA ASP A 388 -11.51 9.49 -27.74
C ASP A 388 -12.61 10.39 -28.28
N HIS A 389 -12.61 11.66 -27.85
CA HIS A 389 -13.67 12.61 -28.21
C HIS A 389 -13.30 13.52 -29.40
N ASP A 390 -12.01 13.59 -29.78
CA ASP A 390 -11.49 14.66 -30.64
C ASP A 390 -10.42 14.21 -31.67
N ASN A 391 -10.40 12.93 -32.08
CA ASN A 391 -9.34 12.35 -32.94
C ASN A 391 -7.91 12.46 -32.34
N GLN A 392 -7.78 12.81 -31.07
CA GLN A 392 -6.49 13.01 -30.39
C GLN A 392 -5.71 11.70 -30.29
N LEU A 393 -6.41 10.56 -30.21
CA LEU A 393 -5.78 9.25 -30.28
C LEU A 393 -5.10 9.03 -31.64
N THR A 394 -5.73 9.46 -32.75
CA THR A 394 -5.14 9.32 -34.08
C THR A 394 -3.88 10.18 -34.25
N GLU A 395 -3.89 11.42 -33.74
CA GLU A 395 -2.70 12.29 -33.73
C GLU A 395 -1.57 11.67 -32.90
N LEU A 396 -1.88 11.13 -31.73
CA LEU A 396 -0.92 10.48 -30.85
C LEU A 396 -0.29 9.25 -31.50
N LEU A 397 -1.11 8.38 -32.10
CA LEU A 397 -0.64 7.19 -32.78
C LEU A 397 0.26 7.53 -33.96
N TRP A 398 -0.11 8.56 -34.74
CA TRP A 398 0.71 9.03 -35.85
C TRP A 398 2.03 9.65 -35.36
N GLY A 399 1.99 10.43 -34.29
CA GLY A 399 3.18 10.98 -33.64
C GLY A 399 4.13 9.91 -33.09
N ILE A 400 3.61 8.92 -32.37
CA ILE A 400 4.39 7.79 -31.83
C ILE A 400 5.02 6.99 -32.97
N GLY A 401 4.25 6.69 -34.02
CA GLY A 401 4.73 5.92 -35.18
C GLY A 401 5.87 6.61 -35.93
N ARG A 402 5.90 7.95 -35.94
CA ARG A 402 7.03 8.72 -36.50
C ARG A 402 8.28 8.70 -35.61
N ILE A 403 8.09 8.73 -34.29
CA ILE A 403 9.18 8.82 -33.31
C ILE A 403 9.90 7.48 -33.15
N VAL A 404 9.16 6.37 -33.17
CA VAL A 404 9.72 5.02 -33.03
C VAL A 404 9.23 4.12 -34.17
N PRO A 405 9.86 4.20 -35.35
CA PRO A 405 9.49 3.35 -36.48
C PRO A 405 9.77 1.87 -36.15
N ASN A 406 8.90 0.97 -36.62
CA ASN A 406 8.99 -0.51 -36.46
C ASN A 406 8.58 -1.10 -35.09
N VAL A 407 7.75 -0.40 -34.31
CA VAL A 407 7.23 -0.90 -33.03
C VAL A 407 5.76 -1.32 -33.18
N SER A 408 5.37 -2.45 -32.57
CA SER A 408 3.96 -2.85 -32.51
C SER A 408 3.18 -1.94 -31.56
N ILE A 409 2.12 -1.29 -32.05
CA ILE A 409 1.26 -0.45 -31.21
C ILE A 409 -0.04 -1.19 -30.97
N THR A 410 -0.35 -1.47 -29.70
CA THR A 410 -1.60 -2.10 -29.26
C THR A 410 -2.48 -1.07 -28.58
N LEU A 411 -3.77 -1.06 -28.93
CA LEU A 411 -4.78 -0.20 -28.32
C LEU A 411 -5.65 -1.01 -27.37
N THR A 412 -5.72 -0.59 -26.11
CA THR A 412 -6.54 -1.24 -25.09
C THR A 412 -7.57 -0.24 -24.58
N TYR A 413 -8.86 -0.56 -24.75
CA TYR A 413 -9.94 0.25 -24.21
C TYR A 413 -10.21 -0.13 -22.74
N ARG A 414 -10.25 0.85 -21.84
CA ARG A 414 -10.51 0.63 -20.40
C ARG A 414 -11.92 1.11 -20.03
N LEU A 415 -12.81 0.17 -19.74
CA LEU A 415 -14.13 0.45 -19.14
C LEU A 415 -13.95 0.90 -17.68
N LEU A 416 -14.72 1.90 -17.23
CA LEU A 416 -14.79 2.33 -15.84
C LEU A 416 -15.62 1.31 -15.05
N ASP A 417 -15.04 0.74 -13.98
CA ASP A 417 -15.78 0.11 -12.87
C ASP A 417 -15.95 1.10 -11.71
#